data_AF-A0A0J1CWD9-F1
#
_entry.id   AF-A0A0J1CWD9-F1
#
_cell.length_a   1.000
_cell.length_b   1.000
_cell.length_c   1.000
_cell.angle_alpha   90.00
_cell.angle_beta   90.00
_cell.angle_gamma   90.00
#
_symmetry.space_group_name_H-M   'P 1'
#
loop_
_entity.id
_entity.type
_entity.pdbx_description
1 polymer ?
#
loop_
_entity_poly.entity_id
_entity_poly.type
_entity_poly.pdbx_seq_one_letter_code
_entity_poly.pdbx_strand_id
1 'polypeptide(L)'
;MCPFSEKTPMKYDQLKSCIDALKALHQNKHQELGTRVSEELKAVVQELEDCLQERTDEVEVPHRVSQRALLVLAQGLSIVTNLATLVHLLFSSQ
;
A
#
# COMPACT_ATOMS: atom_id res chain seq x y z
N MET A 1 -27.09 11.33 -0.67
CA MET A 1 -26.39 10.53 -1.68
C MET A 1 -24.92 10.93 -1.63
N CYS A 2 -24.06 10.07 -1.09
CA CYS A 2 -22.62 10.36 -1.02
C CYS A 2 -21.98 9.95 -2.36
N PRO A 3 -21.28 10.84 -3.08
CA PRO A 3 -20.61 10.49 -4.33
C PRO A 3 -19.20 10.01 -3.98
N PHE A 4 -19.07 8.82 -3.40
CA PHE A 4 -17.77 8.18 -3.34
C PHE A 4 -17.57 7.45 -4.66
N SER A 5 -16.78 8.05 -5.56
CA SER A 5 -16.31 7.36 -6.75
C SER A 5 -15.67 6.04 -6.33
N GLU A 6 -16.17 4.91 -6.82
CA GLU A 6 -15.76 3.54 -6.41
C GLU A 6 -14.27 3.25 -6.68
N LYS A 7 -13.62 4.11 -7.47
CA LYS A 7 -12.27 3.97 -7.97
C LYS A 7 -11.56 5.32 -7.92
N THR A 8 -10.32 5.30 -7.45
CA THR A 8 -9.47 6.51 -7.41
C THR A 8 -8.46 6.40 -8.56
N PRO A 9 -8.47 7.32 -9.54
CA PRO A 9 -7.47 7.31 -10.59
C PRO A 9 -6.10 7.63 -10.00
N MET A 10 -5.12 6.78 -10.29
CA MET A 10 -3.74 6.93 -9.84
C MET A 10 -2.80 6.69 -11.03
N LYS A 11 -1.73 7.48 -11.12
CA LYS A 11 -0.76 7.28 -12.21
C LYS A 11 -0.06 5.93 -12.05
N TYR A 12 0.18 5.26 -13.16
CA TYR A 12 0.89 3.98 -13.20
C TYR A 12 2.19 3.99 -12.38
N ASP A 13 3.04 5.00 -12.58
CA ASP A 13 4.33 5.12 -11.88
C ASP A 13 4.17 5.32 -10.37
N GLN A 14 3.11 6.02 -9.94
CA GLN A 14 2.82 6.22 -8.53
C GLN A 14 2.37 4.92 -7.88
N LEU A 15 1.46 4.19 -8.53
CA LEU A 15 0.99 2.90 -8.03
C LEU A 15 2.12 1.86 -7.99
N LYS A 16 2.96 1.82 -9.02
CA LYS A 16 4.16 0.98 -9.06
C LYS A 16 5.12 1.31 -7.92
N SER A 17 5.40 2.60 -7.69
CA SER A 17 6.23 3.04 -6.57
C SER A 17 5.65 2.63 -5.21
N CYS A 18 4.31 2.69 -5.05
CA CYS A 18 3.64 2.21 -3.85
C CYS A 18 3.83 0.70 -3.64
N ILE A 19 3.69 -0.10 -4.70
CA ILE A 19 3.89 -1.57 -4.64
C ILE A 19 5.33 -1.90 -4.26
N ASP A 20 6.31 -1.24 -4.88
CA ASP A 20 7.72 -1.45 -4.59
C ASP A 20 8.05 -1.10 -3.13
N ALA A 21 7.48 0.00 -2.61
CA ALA A 21 7.61 0.37 -1.20
C ALA A 21 6.98 -0.65 -0.24
N LEU A 22 5.80 -1.19 -0.57
CA LEU A 22 5.12 -2.22 0.23
C LEU A 22 5.91 -3.54 0.26
N LYS A 23 6.49 -3.94 -0.88
CA LYS A 23 7.38 -5.10 -0.96
C LYS A 23 8.66 -4.89 -0.15
N ALA A 24 9.26 -3.72 -0.22
CA ALA A 24 10.45 -3.39 0.57
C ALA A 24 10.16 -3.40 2.07
N LEU A 25 9.00 -2.86 2.50
CA LEU A 25 8.54 -2.94 3.89
C LEU A 25 8.38 -4.40 4.32
N HIS A 26 7.72 -5.22 3.50
CA HIS A 26 7.51 -6.64 3.77
C HIS A 26 8.83 -7.38 3.95
N GLN A 27 9.81 -7.17 3.06
CA GLN A 27 11.13 -7.80 3.14
C GLN A 27 11.94 -7.35 4.36
N ASN A 28 12.01 -6.03 4.59
CA ASN A 28 12.84 -5.48 5.67
C ASN A 28 12.29 -5.82 7.06
N LYS A 29 10.96 -5.95 7.17
CA LYS A 29 10.26 -6.07 8.45
C LYS A 29 9.51 -7.39 8.59
N HIS A 30 9.76 -8.36 7.71
CA HIS A 30 9.09 -9.66 7.70
C HIS A 30 9.13 -10.37 9.06
N GLN A 31 10.24 -10.27 9.78
CA GLN A 31 10.41 -10.92 11.09
C GLN A 31 9.71 -10.16 12.22
N GLU A 32 9.50 -8.86 12.07
CA GLU A 32 8.83 -8.00 13.05
C GLU A 32 7.31 -7.98 12.82
N LEU A 33 6.88 -8.06 11.55
CA LEU A 33 5.48 -8.16 11.17
C LEU A 33 4.92 -9.52 11.61
N GLY A 34 3.86 -9.52 12.43
CA GLY A 34 3.17 -10.77 12.75
C GLY A 34 2.64 -11.48 11.50
N THR A 35 2.55 -12.82 11.54
CA THR A 35 2.16 -13.67 10.40
C THR A 35 0.92 -13.17 9.66
N ARG A 36 -0.09 -12.71 10.42
CA ARG A 36 -1.34 -12.17 9.85
C ARG A 36 -1.14 -10.89 9.05
N VAL A 37 -0.32 -9.95 9.53
CA VAL A 37 -0.05 -8.69 8.82
C VAL A 37 0.82 -8.95 7.58
N SER A 38 1.72 -9.93 7.67
CA SER A 38 2.54 -10.38 6.55
C SER A 38 1.69 -10.99 5.41
N GLU A 39 0.72 -11.84 5.74
CA GLU A 39 -0.19 -12.44 4.76
C GLU A 39 -1.12 -11.41 4.12
N GLU A 40 -1.71 -10.52 4.93
CA GLU A 40 -2.60 -9.47 4.43
C GLU A 40 -1.83 -8.47 3.53
N LEU A 41 -0.58 -8.14 3.87
CA LEU A 41 0.30 -7.31 3.04
C LEU A 41 0.59 -7.95 1.69
N LYS A 42 0.85 -9.27 1.64
CA LYS A 42 1.01 -9.99 0.37
C LYS A 42 -0.26 -9.95 -0.48
N ALA A 43 -1.43 -10.15 0.13
CA ALA A 43 -2.70 -10.10 -0.58
C ALA A 43 -2.97 -8.73 -1.18
N VAL A 44 -2.73 -7.65 -0.42
CA VAL A 44 -2.86 -6.28 -0.91
C VAL A 44 -1.88 -5.99 -2.05
N VAL A 45 -0.61 -6.40 -1.93
CA VAL A 45 0.38 -6.22 -3.00
C VAL A 45 -0.07 -6.91 -4.28
N GLN A 46 -0.57 -8.14 -4.19
CA GLN A 46 -1.08 -8.86 -5.36
C GLN A 46 -2.27 -8.13 -6.01
N GLU A 47 -3.24 -7.67 -5.22
CA GLU A 47 -4.39 -6.93 -5.75
C GLU A 47 -3.98 -5.61 -6.43
N LEU A 48 -2.95 -4.93 -5.92
CA LEU A 48 -2.40 -3.71 -6.54
C LEU A 48 -1.62 -4.03 -7.84
N GLU A 49 -0.92 -5.16 -7.90
CA GLU A 49 -0.25 -5.64 -9.11
C GLU A 49 -1.23 -6.03 -10.20
N ASP A 50 -2.35 -6.65 -9.82
CA ASP A 50 -3.42 -6.99 -10.76
C ASP A 50 -4.03 -5.71 -11.36
N CYS A 51 -4.13 -4.62 -10.58
CA CYS A 51 -4.54 -3.31 -11.10
C CYS A 51 -3.55 -2.76 -12.15
N LEU A 52 -2.26 -3.11 -12.07
CA LEU A 52 -1.24 -2.69 -13.05
C LEU A 52 -1.23 -3.50 -14.35
N GLN A 53 -1.90 -4.66 -14.40
CA GLN A 53 -1.88 -5.52 -15.59
C GLN A 53 -2.52 -4.84 -16.81
N GLU A 54 -3.41 -3.87 -16.61
CA GLU A 54 -4.11 -3.18 -17.71
C GLU A 54 -3.26 -2.17 -18.49
N ARG A 55 -1.99 -1.92 -18.08
CA ARG A 55 -1.01 -1.03 -18.77
C ARG A 55 -1.60 0.24 -19.38
N THR A 56 -2.43 0.94 -18.62
CA THR A 56 -2.94 2.27 -18.93
C THR A 56 -2.16 3.33 -18.13
N ASP A 57 -2.01 4.54 -18.69
CA ASP A 57 -1.34 5.66 -18.01
C ASP A 57 -2.02 6.03 -16.68
N GLU A 58 -3.33 5.86 -16.64
CA GLU A 58 -4.16 5.95 -15.44
C GLU A 58 -4.65 4.58 -15.03
N VAL A 59 -4.40 4.22 -13.78
CA VAL A 59 -4.82 2.96 -13.18
C VAL A 59 -5.92 3.25 -12.18
N GLU A 60 -7.00 2.49 -12.29
CA GLU A 60 -8.11 2.59 -11.36
C GLU A 60 -7.90 1.64 -10.19
N VAL A 61 -7.50 2.18 -9.03
CA VAL A 61 -7.41 1.38 -7.82
C VAL A 61 -8.78 1.37 -7.13
N PRO A 62 -9.38 0.18 -6.89
CA PRO A 62 -10.65 0.11 -6.17
C PRO A 62 -10.49 0.64 -4.74
N HIS A 63 -11.45 1.43 -4.28
CA HIS A 63 -11.36 2.07 -2.97
C HIS A 63 -11.13 1.08 -1.82
N ARG A 64 -11.73 -0.12 -1.92
CA ARG A 64 -11.54 -1.22 -0.95
C ARG A 64 -10.07 -1.66 -0.82
N VAL A 65 -9.33 -1.66 -1.93
CA VAL A 65 -7.92 -2.07 -1.96
C VAL A 65 -7.07 -0.99 -1.31
N SER A 66 -7.33 0.28 -1.65
CA SER A 66 -6.66 1.42 -1.02
C SER A 66 -6.91 1.46 0.50
N GLN A 67 -8.14 1.22 0.95
CA GLN A 67 -8.47 1.16 2.38
C GLN A 67 -7.77 -0.01 3.09
N ARG A 68 -7.74 -1.20 2.48
CA ARG A 68 -7.03 -2.36 3.04
C ARG A 68 -5.54 -2.10 3.10
N ALA A 69 -4.94 -1.52 2.07
CA ALA A 69 -3.53 -1.15 2.06
C ALA A 69 -3.19 -0.19 3.21
N LEU A 70 -4.01 0.85 3.42
CA LEU A 70 -3.85 1.78 4.54
C LEU A 70 -3.98 1.10 5.90
N LEU A 71 -4.92 0.17 6.05
CA LEU A 71 -5.14 -0.55 7.30
C LEU A 71 -3.98 -1.50 7.63
N VAL A 72 -3.48 -2.22 6.63
CA VAL A 72 -2.31 -3.11 6.76
C VAL A 72 -1.06 -2.31 7.07
N LEU A 73 -0.87 -1.18 6.39
CA LEU A 73 0.18 -0.23 6.72
C LEU A 73 0.03 0.17 8.18
N ALA A 74 -1.09 0.77 8.61
CA ALA A 74 -1.31 1.18 10.00
C ALA A 74 -1.02 0.08 11.03
N GLN A 75 -1.43 -1.17 10.75
CA GLN A 75 -1.12 -2.33 11.60
C GLN A 75 0.37 -2.65 11.63
N GLY A 76 1.02 -2.71 10.46
CA GLY A 76 2.47 -2.87 10.36
C GLY A 76 3.20 -1.75 11.08
N LEU A 77 2.81 -0.50 10.85
CA LEU A 77 3.37 0.70 11.46
C LEU A 77 3.29 0.65 12.99
N SER A 78 2.14 0.22 13.54
CA SER A 78 1.95 -0.01 14.98
C SER A 78 2.87 -1.09 15.55
N ILE A 79 3.28 -2.06 14.73
CA ILE A 79 4.17 -3.16 15.14
C ILE A 79 5.65 -2.72 15.00
N VAL A 80 5.98 -2.02 13.93
CA VAL A 80 7.38 -1.79 13.52
C VAL A 80 7.94 -0.45 13.99
N THR A 81 7.11 0.54 14.35
CA THR A 81 7.63 1.92 14.44
C THR A 81 6.94 2.82 15.47
N ASN A 82 7.80 3.41 16.29
CA ASN A 82 7.68 4.79 16.76
C ASN A 82 7.33 5.69 15.56
N LEU A 83 6.20 6.39 15.66
CA LEU A 83 5.51 7.16 14.61
C LEU A 83 6.42 8.05 13.73
N ALA A 84 7.56 8.50 14.26
CA ALA A 84 8.49 9.43 13.65
C ALA A 84 9.15 8.93 12.34
N THR A 85 9.53 7.66 12.26
CA THR A 85 10.24 7.11 11.08
C THR A 85 9.32 7.03 9.85
N LEU A 86 8.01 6.91 10.09
CA LEU A 86 7.00 6.76 9.05
C LEU A 86 6.57 8.09 8.46
N VAL A 87 6.54 9.13 9.29
CA VAL A 87 6.36 10.49 8.80
C VAL A 87 7.53 10.88 7.89
N HIS A 88 8.76 10.46 8.24
CA HIS A 88 9.92 10.67 7.37
C HIS A 88 9.83 9.88 6.05
N LEU A 89 9.49 8.59 6.09
CA LEU A 89 9.39 7.76 4.88
C LEU A 89 8.24 8.16 3.95
N LEU A 90 7.11 8.62 4.50
CA LEU A 90 5.91 8.96 3.71
C LEU A 90 5.86 10.44 3.29
N PHE A 91 6.42 11.36 4.08
CA PHE A 91 6.28 12.80 3.84
C PHE A 91 7.61 13.54 3.65
N SER A 92 8.76 12.87 3.78
CA SER A 92 10.07 13.46 3.55
C SER A 92 10.81 12.73 2.41
N SER A 93 10.18 12.65 1.25
CA SER A 93 10.91 12.48 -0.02
C SER A 93 11.23 13.89 -0.52
N GLN A 94 12.48 14.33 -0.31
CA GLN A 94 13.09 15.33 -1.20
C GLN A 94 13.67 14.63 -2.42
#